data_AF-A0A259N1J3-F1
#
_entry.id   AF-A0A259N1J3-F1
#
_cell.length_a   1.000
_cell.length_b   1.000
_cell.length_c   1.000
_cell.angle_alpha   90.00
_cell.angle_beta   90.00
_cell.angle_gamma   90.00
#
_symmetry.space_group_name_H-M   'P 1'
#
loop_
_entity.id
_entity.type
_entity.pdbx_description
1 polymer ?
#
loop_
_entity_poly.entity_id
_entity_poly.type
_entity_poly.pdbx_seq_one_letter_code
_entity_poly.pdbx_strand_id
1 'polypeptide(L)' 'LANAPMSGMDVIFCQNLLIYFRRWRRRDILNRLAESLAPGGLLVVGVGEVAGWQHPQLVPVADERVLAFTRKG' A
#
# COMPACT_ATOMS: atom_id res chain seq x y z
N LEU A 1 1.92 -19.92 8.16
CA LEU A 1 2.39 -18.51 8.07
C LEU A 1 3.88 -18.36 7.76
N ALA A 2 4.75 -19.35 8.06
CA ALA A 2 6.19 -19.24 7.80
C ALA A 2 6.61 -19.16 6.32
N ASN A 3 5.71 -19.43 5.37
CA ASN A 3 6.01 -19.53 3.93
C ASN A 3 5.28 -18.49 3.07
N ALA A 4 4.69 -17.44 3.67
CA ALA A 4 4.06 -16.39 2.86
C ALA A 4 5.16 -15.60 2.14
N PRO A 5 5.08 -15.39 0.81
CA PRO A 5 6.05 -14.58 0.10
C PRO A 5 5.95 -13.13 0.59
N MET A 6 6.99 -12.66 1.29
CA MET A 6 7.08 -11.29 1.80
C MET A 6 7.62 -10.30 0.74
N SER A 7 7.80 -10.76 -0.49
CA SER A 7 8.25 -9.98 -1.65
C SER A 7 7.62 -10.52 -2.95
N GLY A 8 7.54 -9.66 -3.97
CA GLY A 8 7.00 -10.03 -5.28
C GLY A 8 5.48 -10.23 -5.28
N MET A 9 4.74 -9.58 -4.37
CA MET A 9 3.28 -9.68 -4.35
C MET A 9 2.65 -8.85 -5.46
N ASP A 10 1.77 -9.47 -6.26
CA ASP A 10 1.06 -8.75 -7.33
C ASP A 10 -0.01 -7.81 -6.78
N VAL A 11 -0.66 -8.17 -5.67
CA VAL A 11 -1.72 -7.37 -5.04
C VAL A 11 -1.63 -7.44 -3.53
N ILE A 12 -1.76 -6.29 -2.86
CA ILE A 12 -1.83 -6.15 -1.40
C ILE A 12 -3.07 -5.32 -1.03
N PHE A 13 -3.91 -5.85 -0.14
CA PHE A 13 -5.00 -5.11 0.48
C PHE A 13 -4.64 -4.74 1.93
N CYS A 14 -4.77 -3.46 2.26
CA CYS A 14 -4.56 -2.92 3.60
C CYS A 14 -5.77 -2.03 3.99
N GLN A 15 -6.89 -2.68 4.29
CA GLN A 15 -8.15 -2.04 4.65
C GLN A 15 -8.52 -2.38 6.10
N ASN A 16 -9.21 -1.46 6.76
CA ASN A 16 -9.67 -1.49 8.14
C ASN A 16 -8.56 -1.69 9.17
N LEU A 17 -7.29 -1.46 8.80
CA LEU A 17 -6.14 -1.78 9.64
C LEU A 17 -5.38 -0.52 10.08
N LEU A 18 -5.17 0.45 9.18
CA LEU A 18 -4.31 1.59 9.48
C LEU A 18 -4.94 2.53 10.51
N ILE A 19 -6.28 2.50 10.66
CA ILE A 19 -7.03 3.29 11.63
C ILE A 19 -6.57 3.08 13.08
N TYR A 20 -6.04 1.90 13.40
CA TYR A 20 -5.55 1.57 14.74
C TYR A 20 -4.14 2.13 15.05
N PHE A 21 -3.42 2.62 14.03
CA PHE A 21 -2.06 3.09 14.19
C PHE A 21 -1.96 4.62 14.17
N ARG A 22 -0.90 5.13 14.81
CA ARG A 22 -0.52 6.56 14.76
C ARG A 22 -0.10 6.93 13.33
N ARG A 23 -0.31 8.20 12.95
CA ARG A 23 -0.04 8.70 11.58
C ARG A 23 1.35 8.35 11.06
N TRP A 24 2.39 8.50 11.88
CA TRP A 24 3.77 8.15 11.50
C TRP A 24 3.89 6.65 11.18
N ARG A 25 3.34 5.79 12.04
CA ARG A 25 3.40 4.34 11.88
C ARG A 25 2.62 3.83 10.67
N ARG A 26 1.51 4.49 10.30
CA ARG A 26 0.79 4.19 9.05
C ARG A 26 1.70 4.33 7.83
N ARG A 27 2.54 5.38 7.81
CA ARG A 27 3.50 5.61 6.71
C ARG A 27 4.56 4.53 6.67
N ASP A 28 5.11 4.14 7.82
CA ASP A 28 6.11 3.08 7.90
C ASP A 28 5.56 1.74 7.40
N ILE A 29 4.32 1.39 7.80
CA ILE A 29 3.63 0.19 7.32
C ILE A 29 3.47 0.24 5.80
N LEU A 30 2.95 1.35 5.26
CA LEU A 30 2.73 1.49 3.83
C LEU A 30 4.03 1.46 3.00
N ASN A 31 5.11 2.07 3.50
CA ASN A 31 6.43 1.99 2.85
C ASN A 31 6.90 0.53 2.76
N ARG A 32 6.74 -0.24 3.86
CA ARG A 32 7.12 -1.64 3.86
C ARG A 32 6.27 -2.49 2.91
N LEU A 33 4.97 -2.23 2.84
CA LEU A 33 4.09 -2.91 1.87
C LEU A 33 4.46 -2.57 0.42
N ALA A 34 4.84 -1.31 0.14
CA ALA A 34 5.28 -0.89 -1.18
C ALA A 34 6.52 -1.65 -1.66
N GLU A 35 7.49 -1.88 -0.77
CA GLU A 35 8.71 -2.64 -1.04
C GLU A 35 8.43 -4.11 -1.40
N SER A 36 7.37 -4.68 -0.83
CA SER A 36 6.98 -6.08 -1.04
C SER A 36 6.22 -6.33 -2.35
N LEU A 37 5.74 -5.29 -3.05
CA LEU A 37 5.02 -5.46 -4.33
C LEU A 37 5.93 -5.93 -5.45
N ALA A 38 5.43 -6.72 -6.40
CA ALA A 38 6.09 -6.88 -7.70
C ALA A 38 6.06 -5.54 -8.49
N PRO A 39 6.99 -5.30 -9.43
CA PRO A 39 6.83 -4.23 -10.42
C PRO A 39 5.48 -4.37 -11.15
N GLY A 40 4.73 -3.28 -11.26
CA GLY A 40 3.35 -3.31 -11.76
C GLY A 40 2.29 -3.77 -10.76
N GLY A 41 2.67 -4.20 -9.56
CA GLY A 41 1.75 -4.67 -8.52
C GLY A 41 0.89 -3.56 -7.92
N LEU A 42 -0.23 -3.94 -7.31
CA LEU A 42 -1.28 -3.05 -6.81
C LEU A 42 -1.36 -3.06 -5.28
N LEU A 43 -1.36 -1.88 -4.66
CA LEU A 43 -1.66 -1.69 -3.24
C LEU A 43 -3.00 -0.96 -3.10
N VAL A 44 -3.94 -1.58 -2.40
CA VAL A 44 -5.27 -1.01 -2.10
C VAL A 44 -5.37 -0.71 -0.62
N VAL A 45 -5.73 0.53 -0.28
CA VAL A 45 -5.85 1.04 1.09
C VAL A 45 -7.30 1.46 1.35
N GLY A 46 -7.74 1.41 2.61
CA GLY A 46 -9.05 1.93 2.98
C GLY A 46 -9.15 3.44 2.74
N VAL A 47 -10.28 3.89 2.17
CA VAL A 47 -10.52 5.31 1.94
C VAL A 47 -10.50 6.08 3.26
N GLY A 48 -9.74 7.16 3.32
CA GLY A 48 -9.57 7.98 4.53
C GLY A 48 -8.60 7.40 5.58
N GLU A 49 -8.06 6.21 5.38
CA GLU A 49 -7.13 5.60 6.34
C GLU A 49 -5.75 6.25 6.34
N VAL A 50 -5.35 6.83 5.21
CA VAL A 50 -4.10 7.60 5.06
C VAL A 50 -4.35 8.87 4.26
N ALA A 51 -3.70 9.96 4.68
CA ALA A 51 -3.76 11.25 4.00
C ALA A 51 -2.35 11.80 3.79
N GLY A 52 -2.08 12.31 2.59
CA GLY A 52 -0.80 12.95 2.23
C GLY A 52 0.41 12.02 2.28
N TRP A 53 0.21 10.70 2.16
CA TRP A 53 1.31 9.76 1.96
C TRP A 53 1.59 9.62 0.46
N GLN A 54 2.87 9.62 0.12
CA GLN A 54 3.38 9.45 -1.24
C GLN A 54 4.61 8.55 -1.16
N HIS A 55 4.83 7.75 -2.18
CA HIS A 55 5.99 6.87 -2.25
C HIS A 55 6.65 6.98 -3.64
N PRO A 56 7.98 7.12 -3.73
CA PRO A 56 8.66 7.40 -5.01
C PRO A 56 8.47 6.30 -6.05
N GLN A 57 8.21 5.06 -5.62
CA GLN A 57 7.98 3.91 -6.50
C GLN A 57 6.51 3.61 -6.79
N LEU A 58 5.57 4.37 -6.21
CA LEU A 58 4.15 4.14 -6.42
C LEU A 58 3.50 5.30 -7.15
N VAL A 59 2.50 4.98 -7.98
CA VAL A 59 1.68 5.95 -8.71
C VAL A 59 0.22 5.72 -8.31
N PRO A 60 -0.55 6.77 -7.96
CA PRO A 60 -1.96 6.61 -7.64
C PRO A 60 -2.74 6.15 -8.88
N VAL A 61 -3.71 5.26 -8.65
CA VAL A 61 -4.68 4.85 -9.69
C VAL A 61 -5.68 5.99 -9.91
N ALA A 62 -5.99 6.29 -11.16
CA ALA A 62 -6.90 7.37 -11.55
C ALA A 62 -8.38 6.99 -11.40
N ASP A 63 -8.80 6.66 -10.18
CA ASP A 63 -10.21 6.44 -9.82
C ASP A 63 -10.47 6.99 -8.41
N GLU A 64 -11.35 7.97 -8.30
CA GLU A 64 -11.65 8.69 -7.05
C GLU A 64 -12.39 7.83 -6.01
N ARG A 65 -12.94 6.68 -6.42
CA ARG A 65 -13.69 5.77 -5.54
C ARG A 65 -12.78 4.82 -4.79
N VAL A 66 -11.51 4.74 -5.15
CA VAL A 66 -10.52 3.83 -4.55
C VAL A 66 -9.30 4.60 -4.10
N LEU A 67 -8.71 4.16 -2.98
CA LEU A 67 -7.38 4.58 -2.60
C LEU A 67 -6.41 3.46 -2.97
N ALA A 68 -5.94 3.48 -4.21
CA ALA A 68 -5.08 2.45 -4.76
C ALA A 68 -3.84 3.02 -5.46
N PHE A 69 -2.77 2.23 -5.48
CA PHE A 69 -1.48 2.61 -6.04
C PHE A 69 -0.85 1.47 -6.81
N THR A 70 -0.27 1.77 -7.97
CA THR A 70 0.51 0.80 -8.77
C THR A 70 2.00 1.04 -8.57
N ARG A 71 2.78 -0.04 -8.37
CA ARG A 71 4.25 0.04 -8.33
C ARG A 71 4.80 0.25 -9.74
N LYS A 72 5.72 1.21 -9.87
CA LYS A 72 6.44 1.45 -11.13
C LYS A 72 7.14 0.16 -11.58
N GLY A 73 7.11 -0.08 -12.88
CA GLY A 73 7.85 -1.16 -13.57
C GLY A 73 9.36 -1.01 -13.41
#